data_AF-A0A9W9QW70-F1
#
_entry.id   AF-A0A9W9QW70-F1
#
_cell.length_a   1.000
_cell.length_b   1.000
_cell.length_c   1.000
_cell.angle_alpha   90.00
_cell.angle_beta   90.00
_cell.angle_gamma   90.00
#
_symmetry.space_group_name_H-M   'P 1'
#
loop_
_entity.id
_entity.type
_entity.pdbx_description
1 polymer ?
#
loop_
_entity_poly.entity_id
_entity_poly.type
_entity_poly.pdbx_seq_one_letter_code
_entity_poly.pdbx_strand_id
1 'polypeptide(L)'
;MAPKTSTPTKVVKRTPKKTPTKPGQIRDTEMKKNLLLLWVVFKTSGAHVNLAALSEHFNIKPNAAQMRFTRLKKKLEEMEVAEAEEAGDAQATAANDADADSDEGADAKLDSGDSA
;
A
#
# COMPACT_ATOMS: atom_id res chain seq x y z
N MET A 1 -5.52 82.57 1.62
CA MET A 1 -6.81 81.84 1.57
C MET A 1 -6.56 80.45 0.99
N ALA A 2 -7.31 79.46 1.48
CA ALA A 2 -7.09 77.99 1.48
C ALA A 2 -7.31 77.29 0.11
N PRO A 3 -7.39 75.93 -0.03
CA PRO A 3 -7.11 74.81 0.91
C PRO A 3 -6.33 73.59 0.32
N LYS A 4 -5.88 72.72 1.22
CA LYS A 4 -5.30 71.37 0.99
C LYS A 4 -6.37 70.39 0.51
N THR A 5 -6.09 69.52 -0.47
CA THR A 5 -6.84 68.26 -0.68
C THR A 5 -5.91 67.14 -1.20
N SER A 6 -5.63 66.15 -0.36
CA SER A 6 -5.05 64.86 -0.74
C SER A 6 -6.05 63.79 -0.27
N THR A 7 -6.56 63.02 -1.21
CA THR A 7 -7.71 62.12 -1.07
C THR A 7 -7.31 60.77 -0.44
N PRO A 8 -8.20 60.13 0.36
CA PRO A 8 -7.91 58.89 1.07
C PRO A 8 -7.93 57.65 0.15
N THR A 9 -6.91 56.80 0.30
CA THR A 9 -6.80 55.47 -0.32
C THR A 9 -7.91 54.54 0.17
N LYS A 10 -8.77 54.10 -0.75
CA LYS A 10 -9.85 53.15 -0.49
C LYS A 10 -9.25 51.74 -0.25
N VAL A 11 -9.17 51.30 1.00
CA VAL A 11 -8.83 49.92 1.35
C VAL A 11 -10.01 49.02 0.98
N VAL A 12 -9.86 48.25 -0.10
CA VAL A 12 -10.83 47.25 -0.54
C VAL A 12 -10.76 46.06 0.42
N LYS A 13 -11.80 45.91 1.25
CA LYS A 13 -12.03 44.70 2.08
C LYS A 13 -12.15 43.49 1.16
N ARG A 14 -11.18 42.59 1.23
CA ARG A 14 -11.26 41.24 0.65
C ARG A 14 -12.36 40.46 1.39
N THR A 15 -13.42 40.10 0.69
CA THR A 15 -14.39 39.12 1.19
C THR A 15 -13.73 37.73 1.22
N PRO A 16 -13.99 36.90 2.23
CA PRO A 16 -13.48 35.53 2.27
C PRO A 16 -14.14 34.72 1.15
N LYS A 17 -13.33 34.29 0.17
CA LYS A 17 -13.73 33.27 -0.80
C LYS A 17 -14.20 32.04 -0.04
N LYS A 18 -15.48 31.69 -0.18
CA LYS A 18 -16.02 30.37 0.18
C LYS A 18 -15.18 29.31 -0.56
N THR A 19 -14.44 28.51 0.17
CA THR A 19 -13.75 27.32 -0.36
C THR A 19 -14.79 26.20 -0.54
N PRO A 20 -14.92 25.62 -1.74
CA PRO A 20 -15.83 24.51 -1.97
C PRO A 20 -15.17 23.18 -1.58
N THR A 21 -15.93 22.39 -0.80
CA THR A 21 -16.01 20.92 -0.80
C THR A 21 -14.81 20.10 -0.31
N LYS A 22 -15.01 19.26 0.72
CA LYS A 22 -14.20 18.07 0.99
C LYS A 22 -14.55 16.98 -0.05
N PRO A 23 -13.67 16.60 -0.99
CA PRO A 23 -13.95 15.57 -1.99
C PRO A 23 -13.15 14.28 -1.72
N GLY A 24 -12.94 13.92 -0.46
CA GLY A 24 -12.06 12.79 -0.10
C GLY A 24 -12.76 11.43 -0.08
N GLN A 25 -13.98 11.38 0.47
CA GLN A 25 -14.49 10.13 1.05
C GLN A 25 -15.11 9.15 0.05
N ILE A 26 -15.58 9.64 -1.11
CA ILE A 26 -16.20 8.77 -2.14
C ILE A 26 -15.13 7.98 -2.91
N ARG A 27 -13.95 8.58 -3.13
CA ARG A 27 -12.88 7.98 -3.94
C ARG A 27 -12.26 6.76 -3.27
N ASP A 28 -12.13 6.78 -1.95
CA ASP A 28 -11.50 5.70 -1.20
C ASP A 28 -12.33 4.41 -1.24
N THR A 29 -13.66 4.52 -1.23
CA THR A 29 -14.56 3.36 -1.31
C THR A 29 -14.54 2.71 -2.70
N GLU A 30 -14.56 3.52 -3.75
CA GLU A 30 -14.47 3.03 -5.14
C GLU A 30 -13.12 2.35 -5.40
N MET A 31 -12.03 2.93 -4.91
CA MET A 31 -10.69 2.36 -5.05
C MET A 31 -10.58 0.99 -4.35
N LYS A 32 -11.17 0.84 -3.16
CA LYS A 32 -11.22 -0.44 -2.45
C LYS A 32 -11.96 -1.51 -3.23
N LYS A 33 -13.13 -1.18 -3.79
CA LYS A 33 -13.90 -2.11 -4.64
C LYS A 33 -13.13 -2.54 -5.88
N ASN A 34 -12.45 -1.59 -6.54
CA ASN A 34 -11.62 -1.90 -7.71
C ASN A 34 -10.42 -2.80 -7.34
N LEU A 35 -9.80 -2.57 -6.17
CA LEU A 35 -8.72 -3.41 -5.66
C LEU A 35 -9.20 -4.84 -5.34
N LEU A 36 -10.35 -4.98 -4.68
CA LEU A 36 -10.95 -6.28 -4.39
C LEU A 36 -11.34 -7.04 -5.66
N LEU A 37 -11.93 -6.35 -6.64
CA LEU A 37 -12.22 -6.95 -7.94
C LEU A 37 -10.94 -7.47 -8.62
N LEU A 38 -9.88 -6.66 -8.66
CA LEU A 38 -8.60 -7.07 -9.23
C LEU A 38 -7.98 -8.27 -8.48
N TRP A 39 -8.12 -8.29 -7.15
CA TRP A 39 -7.67 -9.40 -6.31
C TRP A 39 -8.42 -10.70 -6.61
N VAL A 40 -9.75 -10.65 -6.77
CA VAL A 40 -10.56 -11.81 -7.17
C VAL A 40 -10.19 -12.31 -8.56
N VAL A 41 -9.99 -11.41 -9.53
CA VAL A 41 -9.52 -11.78 -10.89
C VAL A 41 -8.15 -12.45 -10.81
N PHE A 42 -7.24 -11.91 -10.01
CA PHE A 42 -5.92 -12.51 -9.80
C PHE A 42 -6.03 -13.94 -9.22
N LYS A 43 -6.81 -14.14 -8.15
CA LYS A 43 -7.03 -15.47 -7.54
C LYS A 43 -7.63 -16.47 -8.54
N THR A 44 -8.64 -16.06 -9.29
CA THR A 44 -9.35 -16.93 -10.23
C THR A 44 -8.56 -17.24 -11.50
N SER A 45 -7.60 -16.37 -11.86
CA SER A 45 -6.73 -16.60 -13.02
C SER A 45 -5.68 -17.70 -12.80
N GLY A 46 -5.38 -18.07 -11.55
CA GLY A 46 -4.28 -18.98 -11.22
C GLY A 46 -2.89 -18.42 -11.54
N ALA A 47 -2.77 -17.11 -11.79
CA ALA A 47 -1.49 -16.47 -12.05
C ALA A 47 -0.64 -16.39 -10.77
N HIS A 48 0.67 -16.58 -10.93
CA HIS A 48 1.64 -16.38 -9.86
C HIS A 48 2.42 -15.09 -10.07
N VAL A 49 2.76 -14.43 -8.96
CA VAL A 49 3.58 -13.21 -9.00
C VAL A 49 5.05 -13.60 -9.11
N ASN A 50 5.70 -13.13 -10.18
CA ASN A 50 7.15 -13.28 -10.33
C ASN A 50 7.89 -12.28 -9.41
N LEU A 51 8.37 -12.76 -8.26
CA LEU A 51 9.08 -11.95 -7.27
C LEU A 51 10.43 -11.43 -7.76
N ALA A 52 11.12 -12.15 -8.65
CA ALA A 52 12.38 -11.71 -9.24
C ALA A 52 12.15 -10.48 -10.14
N ALA A 53 11.16 -10.57 -11.03
CA ALA A 53 10.76 -9.45 -11.87
C ALA A 53 10.28 -8.23 -11.05
N LEU A 54 9.59 -8.47 -9.92
CA LEU A 54 9.25 -7.40 -8.97
C LEU A 54 10.50 -6.75 -8.35
N SER A 55 11.48 -7.56 -7.97
CA SER A 55 12.72 -7.07 -7.36
C SER A 55 13.50 -6.19 -8.33
N GLU A 56 13.56 -6.57 -9.60
CA GLU A 56 14.17 -5.80 -10.69
C GLU A 56 13.40 -4.51 -10.97
N HIS A 57 12.08 -4.63 -11.17
CA HIS A 57 11.22 -3.49 -11.51
C HIS A 57 11.23 -2.40 -10.42
N PHE A 58 11.22 -2.79 -9.15
CA PHE A 58 11.24 -1.86 -8.03
C PHE A 58 12.65 -1.56 -7.51
N ASN A 59 13.69 -2.15 -8.11
CA ASN A 59 15.08 -2.04 -7.69
C ASN A 59 15.27 -2.28 -6.17
N ILE A 60 14.71 -3.39 -5.68
CA ILE A 60 14.77 -3.81 -4.28
C ILE A 60 15.37 -5.21 -4.16
N LYS A 61 15.84 -5.55 -2.96
CA LYS A 61 16.32 -6.91 -2.68
C LYS A 61 15.19 -7.94 -2.86
N PRO A 62 15.46 -9.17 -3.34
CA PRO A 62 14.45 -10.21 -3.51
C PRO A 62 13.64 -10.50 -2.23
N ASN A 63 14.32 -10.63 -1.09
CA ASN A 63 13.65 -10.81 0.21
C ASN A 63 12.71 -9.62 0.55
N ALA A 64 13.12 -8.39 0.23
CA ALA A 64 12.25 -7.23 0.42
C ALA A 64 11.02 -7.26 -0.50
N ALA A 65 11.15 -7.77 -1.73
CA ALA A 65 10.02 -7.96 -2.64
C ALA A 65 9.04 -9.01 -2.10
N GLN A 66 9.56 -10.15 -1.62
CA GLN A 66 8.76 -11.20 -0.98
C GLN A 66 8.00 -10.65 0.23
N MET A 67 8.68 -10.02 1.18
CA MET A 67 8.06 -9.41 2.36
C MET A 67 6.98 -8.39 2.00
N ARG A 68 7.22 -7.56 0.98
CA ARG A 68 6.23 -6.58 0.50
C ARG A 68 5.01 -7.27 -0.12
N PHE A 69 5.22 -8.32 -0.91
CA PHE A 69 4.14 -9.09 -1.51
C PHE A 69 3.31 -9.80 -0.44
N THR A 70 3.94 -10.50 0.51
CA THR A 70 3.24 -11.16 1.63
C THR A 70 2.39 -10.18 2.42
N ARG A 71 2.93 -8.99 2.73
CA ARG A 71 2.17 -7.95 3.43
C ARG A 71 1.00 -7.42 2.60
N LEU A 72 1.16 -7.30 1.29
CA LEU A 72 0.09 -6.87 0.39
C LEU A 72 -1.01 -7.92 0.33
N LYS A 73 -0.65 -9.20 0.11
CA LYS A 73 -1.55 -10.35 0.10
C LYS A 73 -2.40 -10.39 1.36
N LYS A 74 -1.76 -10.34 2.54
CA LYS A 74 -2.46 -10.32 3.84
C LYS A 74 -3.47 -9.18 3.96
N LYS A 75 -3.11 -7.97 3.52
CA LYS A 75 -4.05 -6.83 3.55
C LYS A 75 -5.24 -7.00 2.62
N LEU A 76 -5.05 -7.62 1.46
CA LEU A 76 -6.12 -7.89 0.52
C LEU A 76 -7.07 -8.98 1.06
N GLU A 77 -6.52 -10.02 1.69
CA GLU A 77 -7.29 -11.05 2.40
C GLU A 77 -8.11 -10.44 3.55
N GLU A 78 -7.50 -9.58 4.38
CA GLU A 78 -8.21 -8.86 5.44
C GLU A 78 -9.37 -7.99 4.89
N MET A 79 -9.16 -7.33 3.74
CA MET A 79 -10.23 -6.54 3.09
C MET A 79 -11.32 -7.41 2.49
N GLU A 80 -10.97 -8.57 1.93
CA GLU A 80 -11.91 -9.56 1.38
C GLU A 80 -12.83 -10.09 2.48
N VAL A 81 -12.26 -10.46 3.64
CA VAL A 81 -13.04 -10.90 4.81
C VAL A 81 -13.94 -9.77 5.32
N ALA A 82 -13.43 -8.54 5.42
CA ALA A 82 -14.22 -7.41 5.88
C ALA A 82 -15.41 -7.09 4.94
N GLU A 83 -15.23 -7.18 3.62
CA GLU A 83 -16.36 -7.02 2.69
C GLU A 83 -17.34 -8.18 2.75
N ALA A 84 -16.86 -9.42 2.96
CA ALA A 84 -17.70 -10.59 3.11
C ALA A 84 -18.59 -10.51 4.38
N GLU A 85 -18.05 -10.01 5.49
CA GLU A 85 -18.81 -9.78 6.73
C GLU A 85 -19.87 -8.68 6.57
N GLU A 86 -19.56 -7.59 5.86
CA GLU A 86 -20.52 -6.53 5.53
C GLU A 86 -21.60 -7.00 4.54
N ALA A 87 -21.26 -7.93 3.65
CA ALA A 87 -22.18 -8.52 2.67
C ALA A 87 -22.97 -9.74 3.20
N GLY A 88 -22.64 -10.25 4.39
CA GLY A 88 -23.29 -11.39 5.03
C GLY A 88 -22.97 -12.76 4.41
N ASP A 89 -21.92 -12.87 3.59
CA ASP A 89 -21.57 -14.10 2.86
C ASP A 89 -20.21 -14.65 3.34
N ALA A 90 -20.24 -15.52 4.34
CA ALA A 90 -19.05 -16.12 4.91
C ALA A 90 -18.57 -17.30 4.04
N GLN A 91 -17.69 -17.05 3.06
CA GLN A 91 -16.97 -18.12 2.38
C GLN A 91 -15.48 -18.11 2.77
N ALA A 92 -15.16 -18.96 3.75
CA ALA A 92 -13.80 -19.24 4.16
C ALA A 92 -13.06 -20.05 3.08
N THR A 93 -12.25 -19.38 2.25
CA THR A 93 -11.24 -20.08 1.45
C THR A 93 -9.93 -20.09 2.22
N ALA A 94 -9.77 -21.11 3.07
CA ALA A 94 -8.46 -21.57 3.51
C ALA A 94 -7.73 -22.13 2.28
N ALA A 95 -6.56 -21.58 1.96
CA ALA A 95 -5.64 -22.17 1.00
C ALA A 95 -4.24 -22.20 1.62
N ASN A 96 -3.77 -23.44 1.81
CA ASN A 96 -2.41 -23.81 2.16
C ASN A 96 -1.37 -23.04 1.32
N ASP A 97 -0.37 -22.48 1.99
CA ASP A 97 0.96 -22.28 1.43
C ASP A 97 1.93 -22.99 2.39
N ALA A 98 2.00 -24.30 2.23
CA ALA A 98 3.15 -25.07 2.67
C ALA A 98 4.21 -24.88 1.59
N ASP A 99 5.09 -23.89 1.75
CA ASP A 99 6.28 -23.78 0.93
C ASP A 99 7.49 -24.04 1.83
N ALA A 100 7.92 -25.30 1.76
CA ALA A 100 9.17 -25.77 2.28
C ALA A 100 10.28 -25.26 1.36
N ASP A 101 11.26 -24.54 1.91
CA ASP A 101 12.59 -24.55 1.33
C ASP A 101 13.64 -24.62 2.43
N SER A 102 14.30 -25.77 2.44
CA SER A 102 15.48 -26.09 3.20
C SER A 102 16.67 -25.35 2.60
N ASP A 103 17.43 -24.61 3.39
CA ASP A 103 18.84 -24.37 3.06
C ASP A 103 19.70 -24.45 4.32
N GLU A 104 20.28 -25.64 4.46
CA GLU A 104 21.22 -26.07 5.47
C GLU A 104 22.61 -25.53 5.09
N GLY A 105 22.89 -24.28 5.45
CA GLY A 105 24.19 -23.66 5.29
C GLY A 105 25.12 -23.96 6.47
N ALA A 106 25.77 -25.13 6.45
CA ALA A 106 26.87 -25.46 7.34
C ALA A 106 28.11 -24.61 7.01
N ASP A 107 28.54 -23.72 7.91
CA ASP A 107 29.88 -23.11 7.85
C ASP A 107 30.71 -23.60 9.05
N ALA A 108 31.47 -24.66 8.80
CA ALA A 108 32.46 -25.19 9.71
C ALA A 108 33.69 -24.26 9.72
N LYS A 109 33.78 -23.38 10.72
CA LYS A 109 35.01 -22.61 10.98
C LYS A 109 36.02 -23.53 11.67
N LEU A 110 36.96 -24.01 10.86
CA LEU A 110 38.15 -24.78 11.24
C LEU A 110 39.03 -24.06 12.28
N ASP A 111 39.34 -24.84 13.31
CA ASP A 111 40.52 -24.90 14.17
C ASP A 111 41.76 -24.08 13.76
N SER A 112 42.24 -23.28 14.71
CA SER A 112 43.66 -22.90 14.78
C SER A 112 44.08 -22.79 16.25
N GLY A 113 44.45 -23.92 16.87
CA GLY A 113 45.24 -23.95 18.10
C GLY A 113 46.61 -23.28 17.89
N ASP A 114 46.92 -22.26 18.67
CA ASP A 114 47.63 -22.32 19.96
C ASP A 114 49.12 -22.68 19.79
N SER A 115 49.93 -21.64 19.65
CA SER A 115 51.39 -21.71 19.71
C SER A 115 51.84 -21.51 21.15
N ALA A 116 52.51 -22.52 21.71
CA ALA A 116 53.39 -22.41 22.87
C ALA A 116 54.79 -22.92 22.51
#